data_AF-A0A8R7UMN1-F1
#
_entry.id   AF-A0A8R7UMN1-F1
#
_cell.length_a   1.000
_cell.length_b   1.000
_cell.length_c   1.000
_cell.angle_alpha   90.00
_cell.angle_beta   90.00
_cell.angle_gamma   90.00
#
_symmetry.space_group_name_H-M   'P 1'
#
loop_
_entity.id
_entity.type
_entity.pdbx_description
1 polymer ?
#
loop_
_entity_poly.entity_id
_entity_poly.type
_entity_poly.pdbx_seq_one_letter_code
_entity_poly.pdbx_strand_id
1 'polypeptide(L)'
;MYNLVDRAEWRSHEHHVAELLPRLKDAVYNADDLLDEFRWYEMKAELEGNTSKSPFSDFIGTLIHGSFDKLKDVRERLENLSRQLKRMGLHKVVQRFDKSVRPETTAMPDEAKIFGRAEELKQVMEFLNVPTNAKRKRAKSLANASTSLSANNQVSNESRITYLPVLPIVGIGGVGKTTLAQHNYTDQQVKSHFGLVIWICVSDDFNVKRLIKE
;
A
#
# COMPACT_ATOMS: atom_id res chain seq x y z
N MET A 1 -21.82 2.59 8.49
CA MET A 1 -21.11 3.88 8.33
C MET A 1 -19.63 3.65 8.03
N TYR A 2 -18.97 2.68 8.67
CA TYR A 2 -17.57 2.25 8.40
C TYR A 2 -17.20 2.15 6.91
N ASN A 3 -17.96 1.42 6.10
CA ASN A 3 -17.71 1.31 4.65
C ASN A 3 -17.69 2.65 3.88
N LEU A 4 -18.32 3.71 4.40
CA LEU A 4 -18.33 5.03 3.78
C LEU A 4 -17.11 5.86 4.21
N VAL A 5 -16.65 5.68 5.45
CA VAL A 5 -15.45 6.32 6.00
C VAL A 5 -14.23 5.80 5.27
N ASP A 6 -14.06 4.47 5.21
CA ASP A 6 -12.92 3.85 4.51
C ASP A 6 -12.84 4.36 3.07
N ARG A 7 -13.97 4.38 2.35
CA ARG A 7 -14.02 4.88 0.97
C ARG A 7 -13.68 6.36 0.84
N ALA A 8 -14.06 7.19 1.82
CA ALA A 8 -13.70 8.59 1.85
C ALA A 8 -12.20 8.77 2.09
N GLU A 9 -11.58 7.94 2.93
CA GLU A 9 -10.13 7.96 3.16
C GLU A 9 -9.34 7.60 1.89
N TRP A 10 -9.79 6.59 1.14
CA TRP A 10 -9.20 6.23 -0.16
C TRP A 10 -9.27 7.36 -1.20
N ARG A 11 -10.21 8.29 -1.04
CA ARG A 11 -10.46 9.44 -1.92
C ARG A 11 -9.98 10.76 -1.32
N SER A 12 -9.16 10.72 -0.27
CA SER A 12 -8.63 11.90 0.41
C SER A 12 -7.76 12.81 -0.48
N HIS A 13 -7.29 12.33 -1.63
CA HIS A 13 -6.64 13.17 -2.63
C HIS A 13 -7.61 14.18 -3.29
N GLU A 14 -8.92 13.95 -3.22
CA GLU A 14 -9.92 14.90 -3.69
C GLU A 14 -10.17 15.97 -2.63
N HIS A 15 -9.95 17.24 -3.00
CA HIS A 15 -10.04 18.37 -2.08
C HIS A 15 -11.37 18.41 -1.30
N HIS A 16 -12.50 18.16 -1.97
CA HIS A 16 -13.81 18.16 -1.33
C HIS A 16 -14.01 17.02 -0.32
N VAL A 17 -13.37 15.87 -0.53
CA VAL A 17 -13.43 14.74 0.41
C VAL A 17 -12.50 14.99 1.58
N ALA A 18 -11.30 15.50 1.31
CA ALA A 18 -10.33 15.91 2.34
C ALA A 18 -10.91 16.95 3.31
N GLU A 19 -11.69 17.91 2.83
CA GLU A 19 -12.34 18.92 3.69
C GLU A 19 -13.41 18.31 4.62
N LEU A 20 -14.07 17.23 4.19
CA LEU A 20 -15.13 16.59 4.96
C LEU A 20 -14.62 15.59 5.99
N LEU A 21 -13.45 14.98 5.77
CA LEU A 21 -12.89 13.97 6.68
C LEU A 21 -12.68 14.52 8.11
N PRO A 22 -12.08 15.73 8.32
CA PRO A 22 -11.98 16.32 9.66
C PRO A 22 -13.34 16.57 10.31
N ARG A 23 -14.34 17.04 9.54
CA ARG A 23 -15.69 17.31 10.05
C ARG A 23 -16.41 16.04 10.45
N LEU A 24 -16.18 14.95 9.72
CA LEU A 24 -16.70 13.62 10.04
C LEU A 24 -16.02 13.06 11.29
N LYS A 25 -14.69 13.15 11.35
CA LYS A 25 -13.90 12.77 12.53
C LYS A 25 -14.42 13.50 13.78
N ASP A 26 -14.62 14.80 13.70
CA ASP A 26 -15.14 15.62 14.80
C ASP A 26 -16.58 15.22 15.20
N ALA A 27 -17.48 15.03 14.23
CA ALA A 27 -18.85 14.58 14.53
C ALA A 27 -18.89 13.18 15.17
N VAL A 28 -17.97 12.29 14.78
CA VAL A 28 -17.85 10.95 15.37
C VAL A 28 -17.30 11.02 16.80
N TYR A 29 -16.29 11.86 17.08
CA TYR A 29 -15.83 12.05 18.47
C TYR A 29 -16.92 12.61 19.38
N ASN A 30 -17.68 13.61 18.92
CA ASN A 30 -18.81 14.11 19.68
C ASN A 30 -19.87 13.02 19.94
N ALA A 31 -20.02 12.04 19.05
CA ALA A 31 -20.90 10.90 19.27
C ALA A 31 -20.33 9.93 20.32
N ASP A 32 -19.02 9.69 20.29
CA ASP A 32 -18.31 8.84 21.24
C ASP A 32 -18.35 9.43 22.66
N ASP A 33 -18.18 10.74 22.79
CA ASP A 33 -18.31 11.47 24.05
C ASP A 33 -19.71 11.27 24.69
N LEU A 34 -20.77 11.23 23.85
CA LEU A 34 -22.12 10.94 24.33
C LEU A 34 -22.29 9.48 24.78
N LEU A 35 -21.60 8.53 24.14
CA LEU A 35 -21.61 7.13 24.56
C LEU A 35 -20.87 6.96 25.89
N ASP A 36 -19.78 7.67 26.09
CA ASP A 36 -19.04 7.68 27.36
C ASP A 36 -19.86 8.32 28.48
N GLU A 37 -20.55 9.42 28.21
CA GLU A 37 -21.49 10.03 29.15
C GLU A 37 -22.60 9.03 29.53
N PHE A 38 -23.17 8.31 28.55
CA PHE A 38 -24.18 7.29 28.81
C PHE A 38 -23.65 6.14 29.68
N ARG A 39 -22.45 5.63 29.40
CA ARG A 39 -21.79 4.58 30.20
C ARG A 39 -21.61 5.02 31.65
N TRP A 40 -21.30 6.29 31.87
CA TRP A 40 -21.22 6.85 33.22
C TRP A 40 -22.59 6.82 33.92
N TYR A 41 -23.68 7.20 33.24
CA TYR A 41 -25.04 7.12 33.81
C TYR A 41 -25.46 5.69 34.14
N GLU A 42 -25.11 4.72 33.30
CA GLU A 42 -25.34 3.29 33.53
C GLU A 42 -24.65 2.83 34.82
N MET A 43 -23.35 3.12 34.93
CA MET A 43 -22.56 2.78 36.12
C MET A 43 -23.04 3.50 37.39
N LYS A 44 -23.46 4.77 37.26
CA LYS A 44 -24.02 5.53 38.38
C LYS A 44 -25.32 4.90 38.89
N ALA A 45 -26.21 4.48 37.99
CA ALA A 45 -27.49 3.89 38.37
C ALA A 45 -27.33 2.54 39.09
N GLU A 46 -26.33 1.74 38.70
CA GLU A 46 -25.97 0.50 39.41
C GLU A 46 -25.49 0.77 40.84
N LEU A 47 -24.69 1.82 41.05
CA LEU A 47 -24.16 2.20 42.37
C LEU A 47 -25.21 2.85 43.27
N GLU A 48 -26.13 3.64 42.72
CA GLU A 48 -27.15 4.35 43.49
C GLU A 48 -28.37 3.48 43.84
N GLY A 49 -28.47 2.26 43.30
CA GLY A 49 -29.55 1.31 43.60
C GLY A 49 -30.95 1.76 43.17
N ASN A 50 -31.06 2.83 42.37
CA ASN A 50 -32.32 3.38 41.90
C ASN A 50 -32.98 2.43 40.89
N THR A 51 -33.93 1.62 41.36
CA THR A 51 -34.60 0.56 40.57
C THR A 51 -35.83 1.05 39.79
N SER A 52 -36.21 2.33 39.92
CA SER A 52 -37.49 2.84 39.43
C SER A 52 -37.42 3.68 38.14
N LYS A 53 -36.24 4.14 37.73
CA LYS A 53 -36.03 4.91 36.50
C LYS A 53 -34.97 4.25 35.62
N SER A 54 -35.20 4.20 34.31
CA SER A 54 -34.21 3.65 33.39
C SER A 54 -33.03 4.63 33.26
N PRO A 55 -31.77 4.16 33.35
CA PRO A 55 -30.59 5.02 33.17
C PRO A 55 -30.62 5.77 31.82
N PHE A 56 -31.20 5.12 30.81
CA PHE A 56 -31.44 5.68 29.49
C PHE A 56 -32.45 6.84 29.48
N SER A 57 -33.58 6.75 30.18
CA SER A 57 -34.56 7.84 30.22
C SER A 57 -34.03 9.08 30.93
N ASP A 58 -33.24 8.90 31.98
CA ASP A 58 -32.65 10.01 32.74
C ASP A 58 -31.52 10.69 31.94
N PHE A 59 -30.70 9.90 31.24
CA PHE A 59 -29.70 10.38 30.30
C PHE A 59 -30.32 11.18 29.15
N ILE A 60 -31.30 10.60 28.45
CA ILE A 60 -31.99 11.26 27.34
C ILE A 60 -32.75 12.50 27.82
N GLY A 61 -33.38 12.43 28.99
CA GLY A 61 -34.03 13.57 29.63
C GLY A 61 -33.05 14.72 29.86
N THR A 62 -31.86 14.43 30.40
CA THR A 62 -30.82 15.44 30.66
C THR A 62 -30.25 16.03 29.36
N LEU A 63 -30.03 15.19 28.35
CA LEU A 63 -29.53 15.63 27.04
C LEU A 63 -30.50 16.48 26.23
N ILE A 64 -31.81 16.27 26.41
CA ILE A 64 -32.86 17.03 25.71
C ILE A 64 -33.28 18.27 26.53
N HIS A 65 -33.18 18.24 27.86
CA HIS A 65 -33.53 19.39 28.71
C HIS A 65 -32.39 20.40 28.93
N GLY A 66 -31.14 20.04 28.67
CA GLY A 66 -30.01 20.97 28.69
C GLY A 66 -30.01 21.93 27.50
N SER A 67 -29.43 23.13 27.64
CA SER A 67 -29.48 24.27 26.71
C SER A 67 -29.00 24.06 25.26
N PHE A 68 -28.70 22.83 24.85
CA PHE A 68 -28.42 22.43 23.47
C PHE A 68 -28.77 20.94 23.34
N ASP A 69 -29.65 20.57 22.39
CA ASP A 69 -29.95 19.16 22.08
C ASP A 69 -28.70 18.49 21.47
N LYS A 70 -27.67 18.16 22.27
CA LYS A 70 -26.38 17.61 21.80
C LYS A 70 -26.59 16.38 20.91
N LEU A 71 -27.53 15.51 21.30
CA LEU A 71 -27.88 14.31 20.55
C LEU A 71 -28.48 14.64 19.17
N LYS A 72 -29.28 15.70 19.09
CA LYS A 72 -29.86 16.16 17.83
C LYS A 72 -28.80 16.79 16.94
N ASP A 73 -27.93 17.62 17.51
CA ASP A 73 -26.81 18.25 16.79
C ASP A 73 -25.90 17.19 16.15
N VAL A 74 -25.41 16.23 16.94
CA VAL A 74 -24.54 15.14 16.44
C VAL A 74 -25.23 14.34 15.34
N ARG A 75 -26.51 13.97 15.54
CA ARG A 75 -27.29 13.25 14.54
C ARG A 75 -27.42 14.04 13.23
N GLU A 76 -27.81 15.31 13.31
CA GLU A 76 -27.99 16.17 12.13
C GLU A 76 -26.67 16.38 11.38
N ARG A 77 -25.57 16.58 12.11
CA ARG A 77 -24.22 16.71 11.53
C ARG A 77 -23.80 15.44 10.80
N LEU A 78 -23.96 14.26 11.41
CA LEU A 78 -23.62 12.98 10.77
C LEU A 78 -24.51 12.68 9.56
N GLU A 79 -25.81 12.98 9.62
CA GLU A 79 -26.71 12.79 8.47
C GLU A 79 -26.36 13.71 7.31
N ASN A 80 -26.04 14.98 7.59
CA ASN A 80 -25.63 15.94 6.57
C ASN A 80 -24.33 15.48 5.88
N LEU A 81 -23.32 15.06 6.65
CA LEU A 81 -22.06 14.54 6.12
C LEU A 81 -22.27 13.26 5.30
N SER A 82 -23.08 12.33 5.81
CA SER A 82 -23.47 11.11 5.10
C SER A 82 -24.12 11.43 3.76
N ARG A 83 -25.02 12.43 3.71
CA ARG A 83 -25.67 12.88 2.47
C ARG A 83 -24.67 13.49 1.48
N GLN A 84 -23.74 14.30 1.96
CA GLN A 84 -22.70 14.90 1.12
C GLN A 84 -21.77 13.84 0.52
N LEU A 85 -21.29 12.90 1.32
CA LEU A 85 -20.46 11.78 0.86
C LEU A 85 -21.21 10.90 -0.15
N LYS A 86 -22.50 10.61 0.08
CA LYS A 86 -23.33 9.88 -0.89
C LYS A 86 -23.48 10.61 -2.22
N ARG A 87 -23.71 11.94 -2.19
CA ARG A 87 -23.84 12.80 -3.38
C ARG A 87 -22.56 12.82 -4.21
N MET A 88 -21.40 12.70 -3.57
CA MET A 88 -20.10 12.57 -4.24
C MET A 88 -19.84 11.20 -4.89
N GLY A 89 -20.82 10.29 -4.86
CA GLY A 89 -20.72 9.01 -5.56
C GLY A 89 -19.91 7.94 -4.83
N LEU A 90 -19.39 8.22 -3.63
CA LEU A 90 -18.57 7.30 -2.81
C LEU A 90 -19.27 5.96 -2.50
N HIS A 91 -20.60 5.90 -2.61
CA HIS A 91 -21.39 4.69 -2.37
C HIS A 91 -21.23 3.60 -3.47
N LYS A 92 -20.65 3.91 -4.64
CA LYS A 92 -20.45 2.95 -5.75
C LYS A 92 -18.98 2.69 -6.09
N VAL A 93 -18.04 3.38 -5.44
CA VAL A 93 -16.62 3.34 -5.81
C VAL A 93 -15.94 2.09 -5.25
N VAL A 94 -15.15 1.42 -6.08
CA VAL A 94 -14.27 0.33 -5.67
C VAL A 94 -13.08 0.91 -4.92
N GLN A 95 -12.71 0.36 -3.76
CA GLN A 95 -11.53 0.78 -3.00
C GLN A 95 -10.27 0.52 -3.85
N ARG A 96 -9.70 1.59 -4.42
CA ARG A 96 -8.51 1.57 -5.28
C ARG A 96 -7.78 2.89 -5.11
N PHE A 97 -6.46 2.88 -5.15
CA PHE A 97 -5.71 4.13 -5.32
C PHE A 97 -6.04 4.74 -6.68
N ASP A 98 -6.27 6.05 -6.68
CA ASP A 98 -6.39 6.80 -7.92
C ASP A 98 -5.05 6.79 -8.65
N LYS A 99 -5.09 6.61 -9.99
CA LYS A 99 -3.89 6.58 -10.83
C LYS A 99 -3.12 7.90 -10.79
N SER A 100 -3.79 9.01 -10.45
CA SER A 100 -3.13 10.30 -10.19
C SER A 100 -2.27 10.29 -8.93
N VAL A 101 -2.64 9.50 -7.92
CA VAL A 101 -1.89 9.36 -6.66
C VAL A 101 -0.80 8.30 -6.78
N ARG A 102 -1.10 7.20 -7.47
CA ARG A 102 -0.17 6.11 -7.74
C ARG A 102 -0.20 5.76 -9.22
N PRO A 103 0.58 6.47 -10.05
CA PRO A 103 0.68 6.17 -11.47
C PRO A 103 1.30 4.78 -11.70
N GLU A 104 0.90 4.15 -12.80
CA GLU A 104 1.50 2.90 -13.25
C GLU A 104 2.96 3.14 -13.66
N THR A 105 3.85 2.23 -13.27
CA THR A 105 5.27 2.35 -13.57
C THR A 105 5.57 1.74 -14.93
N THR A 106 6.25 2.49 -15.78
CA THR A 106 6.71 1.99 -17.08
C THR A 106 8.16 1.53 -17.00
N ALA A 107 8.59 0.72 -17.98
CA ALA A 107 9.98 0.28 -18.07
C ALA A 107 10.94 1.40 -18.51
N MET A 108 10.39 2.49 -19.05
CA MET A 108 11.16 3.59 -19.58
C MET A 108 11.57 4.53 -18.44
N PRO A 109 12.85 4.94 -18.38
CA PRO A 109 13.31 5.84 -17.33
C PRO A 109 12.75 7.25 -17.56
N ASP A 110 12.12 7.81 -16.53
CA ASP A 110 11.63 9.19 -16.53
C ASP A 110 12.78 10.20 -16.36
N GLU A 111 13.86 9.79 -15.69
CA GLU A 111 15.00 10.64 -15.36
C GLU A 111 16.21 10.36 -16.27
N ALA A 112 16.80 11.43 -16.83
CA ALA A 112 17.95 11.32 -17.73
C ALA A 112 19.25 10.90 -17.03
N LYS A 113 19.36 11.07 -15.70
CA LYS A 113 20.60 10.80 -14.97
C LYS A 113 20.36 10.36 -13.53
N ILE A 114 20.95 9.23 -13.19
CA ILE A 114 20.94 8.66 -11.83
C ILE A 114 22.31 8.91 -11.19
N PHE A 115 22.32 9.30 -9.92
CA PHE A 115 23.52 9.58 -9.15
C PHE A 115 23.63 8.69 -7.92
N GLY A 116 24.85 8.38 -7.50
CA GLY A 116 25.13 7.71 -6.22
C GLY A 116 24.74 6.23 -6.12
N ARG A 117 24.13 5.65 -7.15
CA ARG A 117 23.63 4.26 -7.17
C ARG A 117 24.58 3.24 -7.83
N ALA A 118 25.85 3.59 -8.00
CA ALA A 118 26.79 2.77 -8.76
C ALA A 118 27.08 1.41 -8.10
N GLU A 119 27.12 1.38 -6.77
CA GLU A 119 27.39 0.15 -6.02
C GLU A 119 26.19 -0.81 -6.06
N GLU A 120 24.98 -0.29 -5.86
CA GLU A 120 23.76 -1.12 -5.95
C GLU A 120 23.54 -1.65 -7.36
N LEU A 121 23.82 -0.86 -8.40
CA LEU A 121 23.77 -1.33 -9.79
C LEU A 121 24.75 -2.50 -10.01
N LYS A 122 25.98 -2.38 -9.51
CA LYS A 122 26.97 -3.44 -9.62
C LYS A 122 26.52 -4.72 -8.89
N GLN A 123 25.94 -4.60 -7.70
CA GLN A 123 25.40 -5.73 -6.94
C GLN A 123 24.27 -6.45 -7.69
N VAL A 124 23.37 -5.69 -8.33
CA VAL A 124 22.30 -6.26 -9.17
C VAL A 124 22.90 -7.02 -10.35
N MET A 125 23.88 -6.42 -11.06
CA MET A 125 24.54 -7.06 -12.20
C MET A 125 25.27 -8.35 -11.81
N GLU A 126 25.94 -8.35 -10.67
CA GLU A 126 26.62 -9.53 -10.12
C GLU A 126 25.62 -10.63 -9.75
N PHE A 127 24.51 -10.29 -9.09
CA PHE A 127 23.45 -11.24 -8.76
C PHE A 127 22.81 -11.85 -10.02
N LEU A 128 22.62 -11.03 -11.06
CA LEU A 128 22.09 -11.46 -12.36
C LEU A 128 23.13 -12.21 -13.21
N ASN A 129 24.37 -12.36 -12.73
CA ASN A 129 25.50 -12.95 -13.46
C ASN A 129 25.76 -12.28 -14.83
N VAL A 130 25.44 -10.99 -14.94
CA VAL A 130 25.68 -10.23 -16.16
C VAL A 130 27.18 -9.95 -16.26
N PRO A 131 27.85 -10.32 -17.38
CA PRO A 131 29.27 -10.13 -17.52
C PRO A 131 29.61 -8.64 -17.57
N THR A 132 30.11 -8.11 -16.46
CA THR A 132 30.66 -6.75 -16.42
C THR A 132 32.02 -6.74 -17.10
N ASN A 133 32.26 -5.77 -18.00
CA ASN A 133 33.54 -5.58 -18.67
C ASN A 133 34.61 -5.03 -17.69
N ALA A 134 34.85 -5.70 -16.57
CA ALA A 134 36.04 -5.48 -15.78
C ALA A 134 37.21 -6.02 -16.60
N LYS A 135 38.10 -5.12 -17.06
CA LYS A 135 39.35 -5.48 -17.75
C LYS A 135 40.00 -6.64 -17.00
N ARG A 136 39.97 -7.84 -17.59
CA ARG A 136 40.69 -9.00 -17.07
C ARG A 136 42.17 -8.62 -17.00
N LYS A 137 42.66 -8.20 -15.84
CA LYS A 137 44.09 -8.32 -15.55
C LYS A 137 44.37 -9.81 -15.56
N ARG A 138 45.10 -10.25 -16.58
CA ARG A 138 45.61 -11.61 -16.73
C ARG A 138 46.33 -11.99 -15.43
N ALA A 139 45.64 -12.72 -14.55
CA ALA A 139 46.27 -13.33 -13.39
C ALA A 139 47.15 -14.48 -13.89
N LYS A 140 48.43 -14.46 -13.48
CA LYS A 140 49.34 -15.60 -13.61
C LYS A 140 48.67 -16.81 -12.96
N SER A 141 48.72 -17.95 -13.65
CA SER A 141 48.26 -19.24 -13.14
C SER A 141 48.88 -19.54 -11.78
N LEU A 142 48.05 -19.81 -10.78
CA LEU A 142 48.45 -20.54 -9.60
C LEU A 142 47.49 -21.74 -9.49
N ALA A 143 48.04 -22.92 -9.77
CA ALA A 143 47.33 -24.17 -9.85
C ALA A 143 47.15 -24.77 -8.46
N ASN A 144 45.95 -24.68 -7.86
CA ASN A 144 45.67 -25.40 -6.61
C ASN A 144 44.20 -25.83 -6.49
N ALA A 145 44.04 -27.13 -6.29
CA ALA A 145 42.95 -27.83 -5.59
C ALA A 145 41.58 -28.01 -6.29
N SER A 146 41.52 -29.10 -7.07
CA SER A 146 40.53 -30.18 -6.99
C SER A 146 39.18 -29.88 -6.33
N THR A 147 38.14 -29.74 -7.16
CA THR A 147 36.84 -30.40 -6.90
C THR A 147 36.38 -31.03 -8.20
N SER A 148 36.18 -32.34 -8.13
CA SER A 148 35.88 -33.23 -9.24
C SER A 148 34.51 -32.95 -9.86
N LEU A 149 34.48 -32.58 -11.13
CA LEU A 149 33.31 -32.83 -11.99
C LEU A 149 33.74 -33.85 -13.05
N SER A 150 33.42 -35.11 -12.75
CA SER A 150 33.56 -36.24 -13.66
C SER A 150 32.63 -36.02 -14.84
N ALA A 151 33.21 -36.00 -16.04
CA ALA A 151 32.49 -36.00 -17.30
C ALA A 151 31.78 -37.35 -17.47
N ASN A 152 30.45 -37.34 -17.47
CA ASN A 152 29.65 -38.43 -18.01
C ASN A 152 28.63 -37.86 -19.00
N ASN A 153 28.83 -38.21 -20.26
CA ASN A 153 27.88 -38.00 -21.35
C ASN A 153 26.67 -38.91 -21.14
N GLN A 154 25.49 -38.35 -20.89
CA GLN A 154 24.21 -38.98 -21.24
C GLN A 154 23.16 -37.92 -21.58
N VAL A 155 22.42 -38.23 -22.64
CA VAL A 155 21.42 -37.45 -23.34
C VAL A 155 20.16 -37.25 -22.48
N SER A 156 19.47 -36.13 -22.74
CA SER A 156 18.12 -35.75 -22.34
C SER A 156 17.82 -35.74 -20.84
N ASN A 157 17.94 -34.56 -20.24
CA ASN A 157 17.05 -34.15 -19.17
C ASN A 157 16.62 -32.72 -19.47
N GLU A 158 15.31 -32.51 -19.69
CA GLU A 158 14.71 -31.20 -19.47
C GLU A 158 15.25 -30.69 -18.14
N SER A 159 16.03 -29.62 -18.19
CA SER A 159 16.51 -28.94 -17.00
C SER A 159 15.27 -28.45 -16.26
N ARG A 160 14.75 -29.27 -15.34
CA ARG A 160 13.84 -28.80 -14.31
C ARG A 160 14.52 -27.60 -13.70
N ILE A 161 13.94 -26.42 -13.85
CA ILE A 161 14.39 -25.23 -13.14
C ILE A 161 14.23 -25.54 -11.66
N THR A 162 15.30 -26.04 -11.03
CA THR A 162 15.30 -26.46 -9.62
C THR A 162 15.35 -25.25 -8.69
N TYR A 163 15.72 -24.08 -9.21
CA TYR A 163 15.80 -22.84 -8.46
C TYR A 163 15.63 -21.64 -9.40
N LEU A 164 14.66 -20.77 -9.09
CA LEU A 164 14.48 -19.48 -9.76
C LEU A 164 15.09 -18.40 -8.85
N PRO A 165 16.21 -17.75 -9.21
CA PRO A 165 16.79 -16.69 -8.40
C PRO A 165 15.86 -15.47 -8.36
N VAL A 166 15.56 -14.98 -7.16
CA VAL A 166 14.72 -13.79 -6.93
C VAL A 166 15.54 -12.73 -6.20
N LEU A 167 15.56 -11.51 -6.74
CA LEU A 167 16.22 -10.35 -6.11
C LEU A 167 15.17 -9.34 -5.62
N PRO A 168 14.83 -9.34 -4.32
CA PRO A 168 13.91 -8.34 -3.77
C PRO A 168 14.61 -6.98 -3.60
N ILE A 169 13.99 -5.91 -4.11
CA ILE A 169 14.40 -4.52 -3.85
C ILE A 169 13.44 -3.90 -2.83
N VAL A 170 13.91 -3.67 -1.60
CA VAL A 170 13.06 -3.22 -0.48
C VAL A 170 13.54 -1.86 0.04
N GLY A 171 12.61 -1.03 0.48
CA GLY A 171 12.90 0.30 1.02
C GLY A 171 11.64 1.17 1.10
N ILE A 172 11.76 2.32 1.75
CA ILE A 172 10.66 3.27 1.93
C ILE A 172 10.10 3.81 0.60
N GLY A 173 8.88 4.36 0.62
CA GLY A 173 8.29 5.04 -0.54
C GLY A 173 9.16 6.20 -1.02
N GLY A 174 9.23 6.42 -2.33
CA GLY A 174 10.00 7.53 -2.92
C GLY A 174 11.52 7.37 -2.94
N VAL A 175 12.10 6.31 -2.38
CA VAL A 175 13.57 6.12 -2.33
C VAL A 175 14.23 5.81 -3.70
N GLY A 176 13.46 5.62 -4.76
CA GLY A 176 13.99 5.32 -6.10
C GLY A 176 14.19 3.84 -6.43
N LYS A 177 13.41 2.94 -5.80
CA LYS A 177 13.46 1.48 -6.10
C LYS A 177 13.12 1.17 -7.56
N THR A 178 12.01 1.74 -8.04
CA THR A 178 11.56 1.59 -9.42
C THR A 178 12.59 2.17 -10.39
N THR A 179 13.18 3.32 -10.05
CA THR A 179 14.24 3.96 -10.82
C THR A 179 15.46 3.06 -10.97
N LEU A 180 15.88 2.38 -9.90
CA LEU A 180 16.96 1.40 -9.94
C LEU A 180 16.63 0.22 -10.87
N ALA A 181 15.40 -0.31 -10.78
CA ALA A 181 14.95 -1.40 -11.65
C ALA A 181 14.87 -0.98 -13.13
N GLN A 182 14.34 0.21 -13.44
CA GLN A 182 14.27 0.77 -14.80
C GLN A 182 15.67 0.94 -15.42
N HIS A 183 16.65 1.36 -14.62
CA HIS A 183 18.02 1.51 -15.09
C HIS A 183 18.64 0.17 -15.49
N ASN A 184 18.49 -0.86 -14.64
CA ASN A 184 18.94 -2.21 -14.97
C ASN A 184 18.20 -2.78 -16.18
N TYR A 185 16.89 -2.54 -16.29
CA TYR A 185 16.10 -2.98 -17.45
C TYR A 185 16.60 -2.35 -18.76
N THR A 186 17.01 -1.08 -18.72
CA THR A 186 17.48 -0.34 -19.89
C THR A 186 18.95 -0.63 -20.24
N ASP A 187 19.74 -1.15 -19.28
CA ASP A 187 21.16 -1.43 -19.43
C ASP A 187 21.44 -2.41 -20.59
N GLN A 188 22.40 -2.03 -21.44
CA GLN A 188 22.71 -2.78 -22.65
C GLN A 188 23.32 -4.15 -22.35
N GLN A 189 24.09 -4.29 -21.27
CA GLN A 189 24.68 -5.59 -20.88
C GLN A 189 23.57 -6.54 -20.40
N VAL A 190 22.59 -6.04 -19.66
CA VAL A 190 21.40 -6.82 -19.24
C VAL A 190 20.61 -7.28 -20.46
N LYS A 191 20.27 -6.36 -21.38
CA LYS A 191 19.54 -6.68 -22.62
C LYS A 191 20.27 -7.66 -23.53
N SER A 192 21.60 -7.61 -23.55
CA SER A 192 22.41 -8.54 -24.35
C SER A 192 22.55 -9.91 -23.68
N HIS A 193 22.48 -9.96 -22.34
CA HIS A 193 22.63 -11.18 -21.57
C HIS A 193 21.34 -12.01 -21.53
N PHE A 194 20.18 -11.36 -21.37
CA PHE A 194 18.88 -12.01 -21.33
C PHE A 194 18.17 -11.90 -22.67
N GLY A 195 17.84 -13.05 -23.30
CA GLY A 195 17.10 -13.08 -24.57
C GLY A 195 15.68 -12.51 -24.48
N LEU A 196 15.11 -12.43 -23.28
CA LEU A 196 13.84 -11.79 -23.00
C LEU A 196 13.90 -11.10 -21.63
N VAL A 197 13.47 -9.84 -21.58
CA VAL A 197 13.30 -9.09 -20.34
C VAL A 197 11.88 -8.54 -20.34
N ILE A 198 11.13 -8.79 -19.27
CA ILE A 198 9.72 -8.40 -19.15
C ILE A 198 9.59 -7.41 -17.99
N TRP A 199 8.86 -6.32 -18.22
CA TRP A 199 8.48 -5.37 -17.19
C TRP A 199 6.97 -5.44 -16.97
N ILE A 200 6.54 -5.68 -15.74
CA ILE A 200 5.12 -5.76 -15.38
C ILE A 200 4.89 -4.85 -14.16
N CYS A 201 3.97 -3.90 -14.29
CA CYS A 201 3.50 -3.10 -13.17
C CYS A 201 2.26 -3.76 -12.55
N VAL A 202 2.34 -4.10 -11.26
CA VAL A 202 1.19 -4.62 -10.51
C VAL A 202 0.67 -3.53 -9.58
N SER A 203 -0.53 -3.04 -9.86
CA SER A 203 -1.28 -2.11 -9.01
C SER A 203 -2.32 -2.82 -8.14
N ASP A 204 -2.88 -2.12 -7.17
CA ASP A 204 -3.98 -2.58 -6.30
C ASP A 204 -5.22 -3.09 -7.07
N ASP A 205 -5.47 -2.63 -8.30
CA ASP A 205 -6.48 -3.22 -9.21
C ASP A 205 -5.94 -4.46 -9.92
N PHE A 206 -5.40 -5.39 -9.13
CA PHE A 206 -4.78 -6.59 -9.63
C PHE A 206 -5.84 -7.59 -10.12
N ASN A 207 -5.70 -8.02 -11.37
CA ASN A 207 -6.46 -9.13 -11.91
C ASN A 207 -5.52 -10.08 -12.66
N VAL A 208 -5.38 -11.29 -12.13
CA VAL A 208 -4.51 -12.34 -12.71
C VAL A 208 -4.80 -12.57 -14.19
N LYS A 209 -6.08 -12.55 -14.60
CA LYS A 209 -6.47 -12.76 -16.00
C LYS A 209 -6.08 -11.59 -16.91
N ARG A 210 -6.02 -10.37 -16.37
CA ARG A 210 -5.53 -9.19 -17.10
C ARG A 210 -4.02 -9.27 -17.26
N LEU A 211 -3.32 -9.63 -16.18
CA LEU A 211 -1.86 -9.72 -16.15
C LEU A 211 -1.28 -10.73 -17.14
N ILE A 212 -1.94 -11.88 -17.33
CA ILE A 212 -1.44 -12.95 -18.22
C ILE A 212 -1.67 -12.62 -19.71
N LYS A 213 -2.50 -11.60 -20.02
CA LYS A 213 -2.82 -11.19 -21.40
C LYS A 213 -2.01 -9.99 -21.89
N GLU A 214 -1.41 -9.22 -20.99
CA GLU A 214 -0.51 -8.10 -21.29
C GLU A 214 0.91 -8.62 -21.59
#